data_AF-A0A7V3NP46-F1
#
_entry.id   AF-A0A7V3NP46-F1
#
_cell.length_a   1.000
_cell.length_b   1.000
_cell.length_c   1.000
_cell.angle_alpha   90.00
_cell.angle_beta   90.00
_cell.angle_gamma   90.00
#
_symmetry.space_group_name_H-M   'P 1'
#
loop_
_entity.id
_entity.type
_entity.pdbx_description
1 polymer ?
#
loop_
_entity_poly.entity_id
_entity_poly.type
_entity_poly.pdbx_seq_one_letter_code
_entity_poly.pdbx_strand_id
1 'polypeptide(L)'
;MPHYDIAIKGVKVFHQEKWQEFDLYLQGKIISRITASGSEKLSAKEVLDFSGCYASPGWIDLHTHLLPLRYRGIGTHSDKIGLKTGVSALLDVGTVGAETFELFYEKVIQTSHTPVFCFLNIKSRGIRFWGLKAGEDEDDLNAMEAILKKYPDYIKGVKITASREHMLKSDPLYYMRKAREAGDRLNLPLMVHIGITPPSLTELLPLMKKGDILTHCFRNGDHSILDSSGKIREDVLDARARGVKFDIGHGVRSFSFPVAEKALEQGFDDFTISSDLYMLSTPYRARNFSNVLSKFLALGMKLEDVILRCTAKSAPVLGLSRELAQGNPATITIFRVEQGFFQFKDCWGISRRGKQRIIPLATLLEGKLYRA
;
A
#
# COMPACT_ATOMS: atom_id res chain seq x y z
N MET A 1 9.88 40.58 -4.76
CA MET A 1 10.35 39.25 -4.34
C MET A 1 9.36 38.21 -4.88
N PRO A 2 9.79 37.00 -5.29
CA PRO A 2 8.84 35.97 -5.71
C PRO A 2 7.89 35.62 -4.56
N HIS A 3 6.60 35.45 -4.88
CA HIS A 3 5.52 35.26 -3.90
C HIS A 3 5.37 33.77 -3.49
N TYR A 4 6.02 32.85 -4.19
CA TYR A 4 5.96 31.41 -3.94
C TYR A 4 7.36 30.80 -3.93
N ASP A 5 7.52 29.68 -3.23
CA ASP A 5 8.78 28.95 -3.17
C ASP A 5 8.98 28.08 -4.42
N ILE A 6 7.98 27.27 -4.79
CA ILE A 6 8.03 26.36 -5.94
C ILE A 6 6.79 26.57 -6.80
N ALA A 7 6.97 26.61 -8.13
CA ALA A 7 5.90 26.46 -9.11
C ALA A 7 6.09 25.17 -9.91
N ILE A 8 5.08 24.31 -9.98
CA ILE A 8 5.02 23.14 -10.87
C ILE A 8 4.13 23.51 -12.05
N LYS A 9 4.67 23.52 -13.27
CA LYS A 9 3.96 24.02 -14.45
C LYS A 9 3.64 22.95 -15.48
N GLY A 10 2.54 23.15 -16.20
CA GLY A 10 2.16 22.37 -17.39
C GLY A 10 1.73 20.93 -17.11
N VAL A 11 1.36 20.62 -15.87
CA VAL A 11 1.04 19.24 -15.45
C VAL A 11 -0.44 18.94 -15.55
N LYS A 12 -0.77 17.70 -15.90
CA LYS A 12 -2.12 17.16 -15.76
C LYS A 12 -2.33 16.75 -14.30
N VAL A 13 -2.99 17.60 -13.54
CA VAL A 13 -3.24 17.39 -12.12
C VAL A 13 -4.49 16.55 -11.94
N PHE A 14 -4.42 15.55 -11.06
CA PHE A 14 -5.58 14.81 -10.58
C PHE A 14 -6.32 15.64 -9.53
N HIS A 15 -7.37 16.32 -9.94
CA HIS A 15 -8.18 17.18 -9.08
C HIS A 15 -9.66 16.86 -9.28
N GLN A 16 -10.40 16.69 -8.19
CA GLN A 16 -11.83 16.29 -8.22
C GLN A 16 -12.08 15.08 -9.13
N GLU A 17 -11.23 14.07 -9.01
CA GLU A 17 -11.28 12.80 -9.78
C GLU A 17 -11.17 12.95 -11.31
N LYS A 18 -10.63 14.08 -11.78
CA LYS A 18 -10.41 14.36 -13.21
C LYS A 18 -8.99 14.83 -13.46
N TRP A 19 -8.49 14.55 -14.66
CA TRP A 19 -7.23 15.12 -15.14
C TRP A 19 -7.48 16.47 -15.79
N GLN A 20 -6.86 17.51 -15.25
CA GLN A 20 -6.96 18.87 -15.78
C GLN A 20 -5.58 19.52 -15.80
N GLU A 21 -5.31 20.38 -16.79
CA GLU A 21 -4.03 21.07 -16.91
C GLU A 21 -3.98 22.27 -15.97
N PHE A 22 -3.15 22.16 -14.94
CA PHE A 22 -2.98 23.17 -13.91
C PHE A 22 -1.50 23.48 -13.66
N ASP A 23 -1.28 24.70 -13.18
CA ASP A 23 -0.03 25.09 -12.53
C ASP A 23 -0.27 25.09 -11.00
N LEU A 24 0.66 24.49 -10.25
CA LEU A 24 0.61 24.41 -8.79
C LEU A 24 1.67 25.32 -8.18
N TYR A 25 1.27 26.18 -7.24
CA TYR A 25 2.16 27.11 -6.55
C TYR A 25 2.22 26.79 -5.07
N LEU A 26 3.43 26.64 -4.55
CA LEU A 26 3.69 26.15 -3.20
C LEU A 26 4.36 27.23 -2.37
N GLN A 27 3.95 27.33 -1.11
CA GLN A 27 4.56 28.21 -0.11
C GLN A 27 4.82 27.38 1.15
N GLY A 28 6.09 27.25 1.53
CA GLY A 28 6.50 26.31 2.58
C GLY A 28 6.06 24.89 2.26
N LYS A 29 5.25 24.29 3.15
CA LYS A 29 4.83 22.89 3.07
C LYS A 29 3.48 22.67 2.38
N ILE A 30 2.80 23.72 1.95
CA ILE A 30 1.40 23.65 1.48
C ILE A 30 1.25 24.07 0.01
N ILE A 31 0.19 23.59 -0.61
CA ILE A 31 -0.29 24.08 -1.90
C ILE A 31 -0.98 25.42 -1.65
N SER A 32 -0.36 26.51 -2.05
CA SER A 32 -0.90 27.85 -1.82
C SER A 32 -1.88 28.28 -2.90
N ARG A 33 -1.74 27.78 -4.13
CA ARG A 33 -2.63 28.11 -5.25
C ARG A 33 -2.60 27.04 -6.33
N ILE A 34 -3.74 26.85 -6.99
CA ILE A 34 -3.93 26.01 -8.18
C ILE A 34 -4.59 26.89 -9.24
N THR A 35 -4.02 26.97 -10.45
CA THR A 35 -4.55 27.81 -11.54
C THR A 35 -4.59 27.03 -12.84
N ALA A 36 -5.53 27.34 -13.74
CA ALA A 36 -5.49 26.86 -15.13
C ALA A 36 -4.10 27.12 -15.72
N SER A 37 -3.51 26.14 -16.40
CA SER A 37 -2.12 26.27 -16.85
C SER A 37 -1.94 27.49 -17.75
N GLY A 38 -0.93 28.31 -17.46
CA GLY A 38 -0.65 29.54 -18.20
C GLY A 38 -1.67 30.69 -18.05
N SER A 39 -2.74 30.52 -17.27
CA SER A 39 -3.75 31.57 -17.06
C SER A 39 -3.24 32.75 -16.24
N GLU A 40 -2.22 32.53 -15.40
CA GLU A 40 -1.63 33.55 -14.55
C GLU A 40 -0.10 33.59 -14.67
N LYS A 41 0.47 34.80 -14.68
CA LYS A 41 1.93 35.01 -14.70
C LYS A 41 2.48 35.22 -13.29
N LEU A 42 2.35 34.19 -12.44
CA LEU A 42 2.89 34.21 -11.08
C LEU A 42 4.38 33.82 -11.07
N SER A 43 5.14 34.40 -10.15
CA SER A 43 6.57 34.14 -9.95
C SER A 43 6.83 33.23 -8.74
N ALA A 44 7.80 32.33 -8.87
CA ALA A 44 8.29 31.48 -7.79
C ALA A 44 9.82 31.48 -7.76
N LYS A 45 10.42 31.13 -6.62
CA LYS A 45 11.89 31.01 -6.48
C LYS A 45 12.43 29.89 -7.38
N GLU A 46 11.74 28.77 -7.41
CA GLU A 46 12.03 27.63 -8.28
C GLU A 46 10.84 27.34 -9.19
N VAL A 47 11.12 27.12 -10.48
CA VAL A 47 10.11 26.73 -11.47
C VAL A 47 10.47 25.34 -11.99
N LEU A 48 9.57 24.39 -11.75
CA LEU A 48 9.66 23.00 -12.18
C LEU A 48 8.73 22.81 -13.37
N ASP A 49 9.31 22.70 -14.57
CA ASP A 49 8.57 22.36 -15.77
C ASP A 49 8.40 20.84 -15.89
N PHE A 50 7.15 20.39 -15.80
CA PHE A 50 6.77 19.00 -16.00
C PHE A 50 5.67 18.90 -17.08
N SER A 51 5.76 19.75 -18.09
CA SER A 51 4.84 19.78 -19.22
C SER A 51 4.61 18.39 -19.82
N GLY A 52 3.34 18.02 -20.01
CA GLY A 52 2.95 16.71 -20.54
C GLY A 52 3.04 15.53 -19.55
N CYS A 53 3.43 15.78 -18.30
CA CYS A 53 3.40 14.80 -17.22
C CYS A 53 2.07 14.86 -16.44
N TYR A 54 1.91 13.90 -15.52
CA TYR A 54 0.80 13.80 -14.58
C TYR A 54 1.28 14.17 -13.18
N ALA A 55 0.41 14.80 -12.39
CA ALA A 55 0.62 15.07 -10.98
C ALA A 55 -0.61 14.58 -10.19
N SER A 56 -0.41 13.65 -9.25
CA SER A 56 -1.47 13.15 -8.37
C SER A 56 -1.15 13.45 -6.91
N PRO A 57 -2.10 13.28 -5.97
CA PRO A 57 -1.73 13.12 -4.57
C PRO A 57 -0.62 12.07 -4.43
N GLY A 58 0.25 12.25 -3.43
CA GLY A 58 1.38 11.36 -3.21
C GLY A 58 0.93 9.93 -3.00
N TRP A 59 1.55 8.98 -3.71
CA TRP A 59 1.16 7.58 -3.64
C TRP A 59 1.45 6.97 -2.26
N ILE A 60 0.65 5.99 -1.88
CA ILE A 60 0.75 5.24 -0.63
C ILE A 60 0.76 3.76 -0.97
N ASP A 61 1.81 3.07 -0.55
CA ASP A 61 1.90 1.61 -0.65
C ASP A 61 1.55 0.98 0.69
N LEU A 62 0.37 0.36 0.75
CA LEU A 62 -0.21 -0.18 1.99
C LEU A 62 0.35 -1.55 2.41
N HIS A 63 1.25 -2.14 1.65
CA HIS A 63 1.76 -3.47 1.96
C HIS A 63 3.22 -3.55 1.59
N THR A 64 4.10 -3.35 2.57
CA THR A 64 5.54 -3.49 2.40
C THR A 64 6.13 -4.22 3.62
N HIS A 65 7.38 -4.64 3.50
CA HIS A 65 8.18 -5.10 4.63
C HIS A 65 9.53 -4.39 4.61
N LEU A 66 9.90 -3.79 5.74
CA LEU A 66 10.95 -2.78 5.77
C LEU A 66 12.09 -3.05 6.76
N LEU A 67 11.91 -3.89 7.79
CA LEU A 67 13.01 -4.28 8.68
C LEU A 67 13.99 -5.23 7.96
N PRO A 68 15.25 -4.86 7.69
CA PRO A 68 16.18 -5.69 6.90
C PRO A 68 16.64 -6.98 7.62
N LEU A 69 17.16 -7.93 6.83
CA LEU A 69 17.71 -9.21 7.31
C LEU A 69 18.76 -9.08 8.42
N ARG A 70 19.63 -8.06 8.37
CA ARG A 70 20.66 -7.85 9.40
C ARG A 70 20.08 -7.63 10.80
N TYR A 71 18.81 -7.25 10.88
CA TYR A 71 18.03 -7.11 12.11
C TYR A 71 16.99 -8.22 12.25
N ARG A 72 17.21 -9.36 11.59
CA ARG A 72 16.33 -10.54 11.57
C ARG A 72 14.95 -10.31 10.95
N GLY A 73 14.71 -9.22 10.22
CA GLY A 73 13.48 -9.04 9.44
C GLY A 73 13.55 -9.68 8.05
N ILE A 74 12.67 -9.28 7.14
CA ILE A 74 12.62 -9.74 5.73
C ILE A 74 12.60 -8.59 4.72
N GLY A 75 12.73 -7.36 5.22
CA GLY A 75 12.38 -6.17 4.51
C GLY A 75 13.44 -5.65 3.54
N THR A 76 13.00 -4.71 2.72
CA THR A 76 13.85 -3.89 1.85
C THR A 76 14.02 -2.48 2.44
N HIS A 77 14.96 -1.70 1.92
CA HIS A 77 15.20 -0.34 2.41
C HIS A 77 14.06 0.58 1.97
N SER A 78 13.41 1.25 2.92
CA SER A 78 12.28 2.19 2.71
C SER A 78 12.56 3.19 1.59
N ASP A 79 13.66 3.94 1.66
CA ASP A 79 13.97 4.96 0.65
C ASP A 79 14.36 4.41 -0.75
N LYS A 80 14.55 3.10 -0.90
CA LYS A 80 14.70 2.46 -2.23
C LYS A 80 13.36 2.18 -2.92
N ILE A 81 12.28 2.11 -2.15
CA ILE A 81 10.91 1.85 -2.64
C ILE A 81 9.92 2.96 -2.26
N GLY A 82 10.44 4.05 -1.70
CA GLY A 82 9.70 5.18 -1.16
C GLY A 82 9.72 6.37 -2.10
N LEU A 83 10.13 7.54 -1.59
CA LEU A 83 10.04 8.83 -2.27
C LEU A 83 10.66 8.87 -3.66
N LYS A 84 11.79 8.19 -3.87
CA LYS A 84 12.46 8.09 -5.18
C LYS A 84 11.76 7.15 -6.17
N THR A 85 10.61 6.59 -5.81
CA THR A 85 9.82 5.73 -6.70
C THR A 85 8.38 6.20 -6.83
N GLY A 86 8.10 7.45 -6.47
CA GLY A 86 6.76 8.04 -6.48
C GLY A 86 5.95 7.77 -5.21
N VAL A 87 6.49 7.04 -4.22
CA VAL A 87 5.74 6.63 -3.02
C VAL A 87 6.02 7.60 -1.87
N SER A 88 4.98 8.30 -1.43
CA SER A 88 5.03 9.31 -0.37
C SER A 88 4.86 8.76 1.04
N ALA A 89 4.34 7.54 1.19
CA ALA A 89 4.24 6.84 2.47
C ALA A 89 4.21 5.32 2.26
N LEU A 90 4.82 4.60 3.20
CA LEU A 90 4.90 3.15 3.22
C LEU A 90 4.24 2.61 4.48
N LEU A 91 3.54 1.49 4.36
CA LEU A 91 3.04 0.71 5.50
C LEU A 91 3.83 -0.60 5.61
N ASP A 92 4.58 -0.79 6.69
CA ASP A 92 5.12 -2.09 7.08
C ASP A 92 4.01 -2.94 7.69
N VAL A 93 3.73 -4.10 7.11
CA VAL A 93 2.62 -4.94 7.56
C VAL A 93 3.12 -6.20 8.26
N GLY A 94 3.47 -6.01 9.54
CA GLY A 94 3.80 -7.08 10.48
C GLY A 94 5.14 -7.75 10.27
N THR A 95 6.12 -7.03 9.71
CA THR A 95 7.51 -7.47 9.81
C THR A 95 7.95 -7.52 11.27
N VAL A 96 7.39 -6.64 12.10
CA VAL A 96 7.64 -6.54 13.54
C VAL A 96 6.39 -6.74 14.38
N GLY A 97 6.58 -7.18 15.62
CA GLY A 97 5.57 -7.22 16.68
C GLY A 97 6.01 -6.36 17.87
N ALA A 98 5.37 -6.52 19.02
CA ALA A 98 5.62 -5.71 20.21
C ALA A 98 7.10 -5.70 20.66
N GLU A 99 7.77 -6.86 20.71
CA GLU A 99 9.18 -6.97 21.14
C GLU A 99 10.16 -6.30 20.18
N THR A 100 9.81 -6.19 18.90
CA THR A 100 10.75 -5.74 17.86
C THR A 100 10.42 -4.38 17.26
N PHE A 101 9.31 -3.77 17.70
CA PHE A 101 8.88 -2.48 17.18
C PHE A 101 9.88 -1.36 17.48
N GLU A 102 10.46 -1.29 18.68
CA GLU A 102 11.39 -0.21 19.02
C GLU A 102 12.65 -0.25 18.15
N LEU A 103 13.16 -1.45 17.86
CA LEU A 103 14.25 -1.64 16.90
C LEU A 103 13.85 -1.16 15.50
N PHE A 104 12.62 -1.45 15.06
CA PHE A 104 12.08 -0.96 13.80
C PHE A 104 11.95 0.57 13.77
N TYR A 105 11.49 1.15 14.86
CA TYR A 105 11.40 2.59 15.02
C TYR A 105 12.78 3.25 14.86
N GLU A 106 13.78 2.78 15.60
CA GLU A 106 15.13 3.34 15.54
C GLU A 106 15.84 3.12 14.20
N LYS A 107 15.72 1.92 13.61
CA LYS A 107 16.54 1.50 12.46
C LYS A 107 15.85 1.66 11.11
N VAL A 108 14.56 1.94 11.11
CA VAL A 108 13.78 2.17 9.88
C VAL A 108 13.05 3.49 9.95
N ILE A 109 12.12 3.68 10.90
CA ILE A 109 11.24 4.86 10.90
C ILE A 109 12.06 6.15 11.05
N GLN A 110 12.93 6.24 12.05
CA GLN A 110 13.71 7.45 12.33
C GLN A 110 14.78 7.75 11.26
N THR A 111 15.25 6.74 10.55
CA THR A 111 16.31 6.87 9.54
C THR A 111 15.77 7.02 8.11
N SER A 112 14.46 6.91 7.91
CA SER A 112 13.85 7.00 6.59
C SER A 112 13.52 8.44 6.23
N HIS A 113 13.80 8.85 4.99
CA HIS A 113 13.23 10.07 4.45
C HIS A 113 11.75 9.89 4.09
N THR A 114 11.39 8.68 3.64
CA THR A 114 10.02 8.30 3.34
C THR A 114 9.25 8.06 4.65
N PRO A 115 8.08 8.67 4.86
CA PRO A 115 7.19 8.34 5.97
C PRO A 115 6.85 6.86 6.02
N VAL A 116 7.07 6.23 7.18
CA VAL A 116 6.82 4.81 7.42
C VAL A 116 5.83 4.64 8.57
N PHE A 117 4.79 3.85 8.32
CA PHE A 117 3.80 3.41 9.29
C PHE A 117 3.90 1.89 9.50
N CYS A 118 3.21 1.36 10.50
CA CYS A 118 3.27 -0.06 10.83
C CYS A 118 1.89 -0.63 11.20
N PHE A 119 1.59 -1.84 10.74
CA PHE A 119 0.66 -2.73 11.42
C PHE A 119 1.48 -3.73 12.24
N LEU A 120 1.26 -3.77 13.55
CA LEU A 120 1.99 -4.68 14.45
C LEU A 120 1.53 -6.11 14.26
N ASN A 121 2.46 -7.03 14.08
CA ASN A 121 2.14 -8.45 14.04
C ASN A 121 1.60 -8.92 15.40
N ILE A 122 0.56 -9.78 15.39
CA ILE A 122 0.05 -10.41 16.63
C ILE A 122 1.11 -11.25 17.34
N LYS A 123 2.07 -11.80 16.59
CA LYS A 123 3.24 -12.48 17.15
C LYS A 123 4.24 -11.43 17.60
N SER A 124 4.64 -11.45 18.87
CA SER A 124 5.46 -10.39 19.50
C SER A 124 6.76 -10.08 18.76
N ARG A 125 7.34 -11.06 18.05
CA ARG A 125 8.58 -10.87 17.28
C ARG A 125 8.38 -10.45 15.83
N GLY A 126 7.19 -10.56 15.27
CA GLY A 126 6.91 -10.34 13.85
C GLY A 126 7.38 -11.47 12.93
N ILE A 127 7.48 -11.18 11.63
CA ILE A 127 7.90 -12.17 10.63
C ILE A 127 9.44 -12.33 10.64
N ARG A 128 9.91 -13.58 10.49
CA ARG A 128 11.32 -13.95 10.36
C ARG A 128 11.56 -14.68 9.04
N PHE A 129 12.78 -14.56 8.50
CA PHE A 129 13.17 -15.25 7.29
C PHE A 129 13.16 -16.78 7.48
N TRP A 130 12.73 -17.50 6.45
CA TRP A 130 12.62 -18.96 6.41
C TRP A 130 13.90 -19.65 6.90
N GLY A 131 13.79 -20.55 7.87
CA GLY A 131 14.91 -21.31 8.44
C GLY A 131 15.41 -20.82 9.80
N LEU A 132 15.14 -19.57 10.17
CA LEU A 132 15.16 -19.17 11.57
C LEU A 132 13.86 -19.70 12.17
N LYS A 133 13.92 -20.82 12.91
CA LYS A 133 12.75 -21.33 13.63
C LYS A 133 12.11 -20.14 14.34
N ALA A 134 10.90 -19.78 13.93
CA ALA A 134 10.02 -19.03 14.79
C ALA A 134 10.04 -19.83 16.10
N GLY A 135 10.47 -19.20 17.19
CA GLY A 135 10.36 -19.82 18.50
C GLY A 135 8.88 -20.10 18.77
N GLU A 136 8.55 -20.57 19.96
CA GLU A 136 7.17 -20.46 20.41
C GLU A 136 6.79 -18.96 20.34
N ASP A 137 6.08 -18.59 19.28
CA ASP A 137 5.71 -17.21 19.00
C ASP A 137 4.65 -16.85 20.04
N GLU A 138 5.10 -16.17 21.09
CA GLU A 138 4.22 -15.57 22.09
C GLU A 138 3.39 -14.47 21.44
N ASP A 139 2.09 -14.51 21.73
CA ASP A 139 1.20 -13.37 21.59
C ASP A 139 1.14 -12.66 22.94
N ASP A 140 1.53 -11.39 23.00
CA ASP A 140 1.42 -10.57 24.20
C ASP A 140 0.66 -9.27 23.87
N LEU A 141 -0.64 -9.29 24.16
CA LEU A 141 -1.53 -8.15 23.97
C LEU A 141 -1.21 -7.00 24.92
N ASN A 142 -0.66 -7.27 26.11
CA ASN A 142 -0.28 -6.22 27.06
C ASN A 142 0.95 -5.48 26.54
N ALA A 143 1.96 -6.20 26.04
CA ALA A 143 3.12 -5.60 25.40
C ALA A 143 2.73 -4.83 24.13
N MET A 144 1.82 -5.37 23.32
CA MET A 144 1.29 -4.67 22.14
C MET A 144 0.59 -3.36 22.53
N GLU A 145 -0.26 -3.37 23.57
CA GLU A 145 -0.91 -2.15 24.06
C GLU A 145 0.10 -1.13 24.58
N ALA A 146 1.12 -1.57 25.32
CA ALA A 146 2.17 -0.70 25.84
C ALA A 146 2.95 -0.01 24.70
N ILE A 147 3.29 -0.76 23.66
CA ILE A 147 3.98 -0.23 22.48
C ILE A 147 3.09 0.73 21.69
N LEU A 148 1.80 0.41 21.51
CA LEU A 148 0.85 1.31 20.86
C LEU A 148 0.74 2.65 21.61
N LYS A 149 0.62 2.63 22.94
CA LYS A 149 0.56 3.84 23.77
C LYS A 149 1.81 4.70 23.63
N LYS A 150 2.98 4.08 23.45
CA LYS A 150 4.26 4.78 23.28
C LYS A 150 4.43 5.36 21.87
N TYR A 151 3.85 4.75 20.84
CA TYR A 151 4.05 5.12 19.43
C TYR A 151 2.74 5.21 18.60
N PRO A 152 1.71 5.96 19.06
CA PRO A 152 0.38 5.98 18.44
C PRO A 152 0.38 6.58 17.02
N ASP A 153 1.35 7.44 16.71
CA ASP A 153 1.44 8.09 15.40
C ASP A 153 1.89 7.14 14.29
N TYR A 154 2.58 6.05 14.64
CA TYR A 154 3.18 5.12 13.68
C TYR A 154 2.40 3.82 13.54
N ILE A 155 1.76 3.36 14.61
CA ILE A 155 1.04 2.08 14.62
C ILE A 155 -0.41 2.32 14.21
N LYS A 156 -0.81 1.74 13.08
CA LYS A 156 -2.12 1.98 12.45
C LYS A 156 -3.03 0.76 12.42
N GLY A 157 -2.57 -0.39 12.91
CA GLY A 157 -3.35 -1.62 12.86
C GLY A 157 -2.62 -2.83 13.45
N VAL A 158 -3.32 -3.96 13.44
CA VAL A 158 -2.78 -5.26 13.82
C VAL A 158 -2.69 -6.16 12.58
N LYS A 159 -1.59 -6.89 12.44
CA LYS A 159 -1.31 -7.78 11.32
C LYS A 159 -1.40 -9.25 11.74
N ILE A 160 -2.05 -10.06 10.91
CA ILE A 160 -2.00 -11.51 10.97
C ILE A 160 -1.75 -12.12 9.58
N THR A 161 -0.98 -13.21 9.55
CA THR A 161 -0.72 -14.06 8.39
C THR A 161 -1.47 -15.38 8.55
N ALA A 162 -2.68 -15.45 8.00
CA ALA A 162 -3.53 -16.64 7.95
C ALA A 162 -3.14 -17.57 6.79
N SER A 163 -2.04 -18.28 7.03
CA SER A 163 -1.52 -19.35 6.19
C SER A 163 -1.03 -20.47 7.10
N ARG A 164 -1.24 -21.73 6.72
CA ARG A 164 -0.86 -22.94 7.47
C ARG A 164 0.55 -22.87 8.06
N GLU A 165 1.50 -22.37 7.28
CA GLU A 165 2.92 -22.28 7.65
C GLU A 165 3.17 -21.29 8.82
N HIS A 166 2.24 -20.38 9.08
CA HIS A 166 2.30 -19.39 10.15
C HIS A 166 1.37 -19.71 11.32
N MET A 167 0.43 -20.63 11.14
CA MET A 167 -0.55 -21.07 12.13
C MET A 167 -0.04 -22.28 12.90
N LEU A 168 0.93 -22.03 13.79
CA LEU A 168 1.71 -23.06 14.47
C LEU A 168 1.01 -23.71 15.69
N LYS A 169 -0.14 -23.17 16.11
CA LYS A 169 -0.94 -23.75 17.20
C LYS A 169 -1.82 -24.88 16.64
N SER A 170 -2.22 -25.81 17.50
CA SER A 170 -3.11 -26.91 17.12
C SER A 170 -4.45 -26.44 16.55
N ASP A 171 -4.96 -25.32 17.07
CA ASP A 171 -6.11 -24.62 16.49
C ASP A 171 -5.64 -23.60 15.42
N PRO A 172 -6.00 -23.81 14.14
CA PRO A 172 -5.59 -22.93 13.05
C PRO A 172 -6.17 -21.50 13.13
N LEU A 173 -7.22 -21.28 13.92
CA LEU A 173 -7.85 -19.97 14.13
C LEU A 173 -7.34 -19.24 15.37
N TYR A 174 -6.47 -19.86 16.19
CA TYR A 174 -5.98 -19.27 17.43
C TYR A 174 -5.48 -17.84 17.25
N TYR A 175 -4.53 -17.63 16.33
CA TYR A 175 -3.95 -16.30 16.11
C TYR A 175 -4.92 -15.31 15.45
N MET A 176 -5.90 -15.79 14.68
CA MET A 176 -6.94 -14.91 14.14
C MET A 176 -7.84 -14.38 15.25
N ARG A 177 -8.25 -15.24 16.20
CA ARG A 177 -9.04 -14.81 17.36
C ARG A 177 -8.25 -13.87 18.28
N LYS A 178 -6.94 -14.13 18.47
CA LYS A 178 -6.04 -13.21 19.18
C LYS A 178 -5.88 -11.87 18.49
N ALA A 179 -5.74 -11.85 17.17
CA ALA A 179 -5.71 -10.62 16.41
C ALA A 179 -7.02 -9.84 16.55
N ARG A 180 -8.18 -10.52 16.51
CA ARG A 180 -9.48 -9.89 16.72
C ARG A 180 -9.64 -9.31 18.13
N GLU A 181 -9.23 -10.06 19.15
CA GLU A 181 -9.17 -9.58 20.55
C GLU A 181 -8.31 -8.32 20.65
N ALA A 182 -7.11 -8.31 20.05
CA ALA A 182 -6.23 -7.15 20.03
C ALA A 182 -6.85 -5.95 19.30
N GLY A 183 -7.40 -6.15 18.09
CA GLY A 183 -8.02 -5.08 17.33
C GLY A 183 -9.23 -4.45 18.04
N ASP A 184 -10.05 -5.27 18.72
CA ASP A 184 -11.17 -4.77 19.52
C ASP A 184 -10.70 -4.00 20.76
N ARG A 185 -9.74 -4.57 21.51
CA ARG A 185 -9.18 -3.95 22.72
C ARG A 185 -8.47 -2.62 22.42
N LEU A 186 -7.77 -2.54 21.29
CA LEU A 186 -6.95 -1.38 20.91
C LEU A 186 -7.68 -0.40 19.99
N ASN A 187 -8.91 -0.71 19.59
CA ASN A 187 -9.68 0.05 18.59
C ASN A 187 -8.89 0.29 17.29
N LEU A 188 -8.26 -0.78 16.79
CA LEU A 188 -7.44 -0.76 15.59
C LEU A 188 -7.96 -1.76 14.54
N PRO A 189 -7.85 -1.44 13.23
CA PRO A 189 -8.22 -2.37 12.18
C PRO A 189 -7.22 -3.53 12.09
N LEU A 190 -7.69 -4.67 11.59
CA LEU A 190 -6.82 -5.79 11.23
C LEU A 190 -6.41 -5.71 9.77
N MET A 191 -5.21 -6.17 9.43
CA MET A 191 -4.90 -6.67 8.10
C MET A 191 -4.68 -8.18 8.16
N VAL A 192 -5.50 -8.93 7.42
CA VAL A 192 -5.44 -10.40 7.34
C VAL A 192 -4.81 -10.79 6.01
N HIS A 193 -3.61 -11.36 6.06
CA HIS A 193 -2.99 -12.02 4.90
C HIS A 193 -3.58 -13.40 4.77
N ILE A 194 -4.03 -13.75 3.57
CA ILE A 194 -4.49 -15.09 3.23
C ILE A 194 -3.47 -15.85 2.41
N GLY A 195 -3.17 -17.08 2.84
CA GLY A 195 -2.23 -17.97 2.16
C GLY A 195 -2.80 -19.37 1.96
N ILE A 196 -2.09 -20.38 2.48
CA ILE A 196 -2.41 -21.80 2.36
C ILE A 196 -3.32 -22.22 3.51
N THR A 197 -4.31 -23.06 3.24
CA THR A 197 -5.24 -23.59 4.25
C THR A 197 -4.59 -24.70 5.10
N PRO A 198 -5.04 -24.93 6.35
CA PRO A 198 -6.02 -24.16 7.14
C PRO A 198 -5.43 -22.89 7.80
N PRO A 199 -6.26 -21.96 8.34
CA PRO A 199 -7.75 -21.94 8.28
C PRO A 199 -8.24 -21.64 6.87
N SER A 200 -9.53 -21.80 6.60
CA SER A 200 -10.19 -21.47 5.33
C SER A 200 -10.75 -20.04 5.29
N LEU A 201 -11.08 -19.55 4.09
CA LEU A 201 -11.65 -18.21 3.94
C LEU A 201 -13.02 -18.08 4.63
N THR A 202 -13.84 -19.13 4.56
CA THR A 202 -15.15 -19.22 5.22
C THR A 202 -15.03 -19.16 6.74
N GLU A 203 -13.92 -19.62 7.33
CA GLU A 203 -13.67 -19.51 8.76
C GLU A 203 -13.10 -18.13 9.16
N LEU A 204 -12.33 -17.50 8.26
CA LEU A 204 -11.68 -16.21 8.52
C LEU A 204 -12.64 -15.02 8.40
N LEU A 205 -13.42 -14.95 7.32
CA LEU A 205 -14.27 -13.79 7.00
C LEU A 205 -15.33 -13.44 8.07
N PRO A 206 -15.93 -14.40 8.80
CA PRO A 206 -16.84 -14.09 9.90
C PRO A 206 -16.17 -13.39 11.09
N LEU A 207 -14.85 -13.55 11.26
CA LEU A 207 -14.09 -12.92 12.33
C LEU A 207 -13.63 -11.49 11.97
N MET A 208 -13.82 -11.08 10.72
CA MET A 208 -13.45 -9.74 10.23
C MET A 208 -14.64 -8.77 10.34
N LYS A 209 -14.33 -7.53 10.70
CA LYS A 209 -15.29 -6.43 10.91
C LYS A 209 -15.07 -5.30 9.91
N LYS A 210 -16.00 -4.34 9.91
CA LYS A 210 -15.89 -3.09 9.14
C LYS A 210 -14.53 -2.42 9.38
N GLY A 211 -13.82 -2.11 8.30
CA GLY A 211 -12.51 -1.46 8.35
C GLY A 211 -11.31 -2.42 8.40
N ASP A 212 -11.53 -3.71 8.69
CA ASP A 212 -10.47 -4.72 8.52
C ASP A 212 -10.16 -4.90 7.03
N ILE A 213 -8.93 -5.31 6.72
CA ILE A 213 -8.39 -5.41 5.37
C ILE A 213 -7.99 -6.86 5.07
N LEU A 214 -8.58 -7.48 4.06
CA LEU A 214 -8.14 -8.74 3.49
C LEU A 214 -7.12 -8.45 2.37
N THR A 215 -5.85 -8.71 2.61
CA THR A 215 -4.80 -8.54 1.59
C THR A 215 -4.60 -9.82 0.79
N HIS A 216 -4.06 -9.71 -0.43
CA HIS A 216 -3.89 -10.79 -1.39
C HIS A 216 -5.21 -11.25 -2.01
N CYS A 217 -6.16 -10.33 -2.16
CA CYS A 217 -7.51 -10.66 -2.62
C CYS A 217 -7.54 -11.26 -4.04
N PHE A 218 -6.55 -10.97 -4.89
CA PHE A 218 -6.43 -11.53 -6.25
C PHE A 218 -5.38 -12.65 -6.36
N ARG A 219 -5.13 -13.38 -5.27
CA ARG A 219 -4.31 -14.59 -5.32
C ARG A 219 -5.07 -15.75 -5.95
N ASN A 220 -4.33 -16.66 -6.59
CA ASN A 220 -4.83 -17.94 -7.07
C ASN A 220 -4.50 -19.08 -6.07
N GLY A 221 -5.15 -20.24 -6.22
CA GLY A 221 -5.07 -21.35 -5.27
C GLY A 221 -5.89 -21.07 -4.02
N ASP A 222 -5.53 -21.72 -2.89
CA ASP A 222 -6.30 -21.83 -1.64
C ASP A 222 -7.34 -20.73 -1.38
N HIS A 223 -7.17 -19.74 -0.52
CA HIS A 223 -8.10 -18.61 -0.35
C HIS A 223 -8.40 -17.70 -1.57
N SER A 224 -8.53 -18.21 -2.78
CA SER A 224 -9.10 -17.48 -3.90
C SER A 224 -10.47 -16.91 -3.53
N ILE A 225 -10.70 -15.64 -3.88
CA ILE A 225 -12.03 -15.01 -3.73
C ILE A 225 -13.05 -15.56 -4.74
N LEU A 226 -12.58 -16.31 -5.74
CA LEU A 226 -13.41 -17.02 -6.70
C LEU A 226 -13.63 -18.45 -6.25
N ASP A 227 -14.83 -18.96 -6.48
CA ASP A 227 -15.17 -20.38 -6.32
C ASP A 227 -14.66 -21.23 -7.51
N SER A 228 -14.93 -22.53 -7.48
CA SER A 228 -14.53 -23.47 -8.54
C SER A 228 -15.21 -23.20 -9.89
N SER A 229 -16.35 -22.50 -9.91
CA SER A 229 -17.03 -22.05 -11.13
C SER A 229 -16.45 -20.75 -11.69
N GLY A 230 -15.55 -20.10 -10.94
CA GLY A 230 -14.96 -18.81 -11.28
C GLY A 230 -15.84 -17.61 -10.90
N LYS A 231 -16.90 -17.81 -10.10
CA LYS A 231 -17.73 -16.73 -9.56
C LYS A 231 -17.14 -16.21 -8.25
N ILE A 232 -17.35 -14.93 -7.95
CA ILE A 232 -17.00 -14.38 -6.64
C ILE A 232 -17.84 -15.12 -5.58
N ARG A 233 -17.17 -15.61 -4.54
CA ARG A 233 -17.81 -16.36 -3.45
C ARG A 233 -18.79 -15.48 -2.67
N GLU A 234 -19.89 -16.08 -2.22
CA GLU A 234 -20.91 -15.38 -1.42
C GLU A 234 -20.34 -14.85 -0.10
N ASP A 235 -19.52 -15.65 0.61
CA ASP A 235 -18.90 -15.22 1.86
C ASP A 235 -17.99 -13.98 1.71
N VAL A 236 -17.33 -13.83 0.55
CA VAL A 236 -16.55 -12.64 0.16
C VAL A 236 -17.44 -11.43 -0.08
N LEU A 237 -18.55 -11.60 -0.81
CA LEU A 237 -19.51 -10.52 -1.07
C LEU A 237 -20.16 -10.05 0.24
N ASP A 238 -20.52 -10.97 1.12
CA ASP A 238 -21.07 -10.67 2.44
C ASP A 238 -20.04 -9.90 3.30
N ALA A 239 -18.77 -10.31 3.28
CA ALA A 239 -17.72 -9.59 3.97
C ALA A 239 -17.54 -8.16 3.44
N ARG A 240 -17.57 -7.97 2.11
CA ARG A 240 -17.54 -6.66 1.47
C ARG A 240 -18.73 -5.81 1.92
N ALA A 241 -19.94 -6.38 1.94
CA ALA A 241 -21.16 -5.70 2.38
C ALA A 241 -21.09 -5.28 3.87
N ARG A 242 -20.45 -6.08 4.73
CA ARG A 242 -20.14 -5.71 6.12
C ARG A 242 -19.08 -4.62 6.26
N GLY A 243 -18.43 -4.21 5.17
CA GLY A 243 -17.42 -3.16 5.15
C GLY A 243 -15.99 -3.65 5.37
N VAL A 244 -15.73 -4.96 5.19
CA VAL A 244 -14.36 -5.47 5.04
C VAL A 244 -13.76 -4.89 3.76
N LYS A 245 -12.53 -4.40 3.86
CA LYS A 245 -11.76 -3.83 2.76
C LYS A 245 -10.88 -4.90 2.13
N PHE A 246 -10.53 -4.72 0.87
CA PHE A 246 -9.70 -5.65 0.11
C PHE A 246 -8.46 -4.92 -0.40
N ASP A 247 -7.32 -5.61 -0.35
CA ASP A 247 -6.03 -5.08 -0.77
C ASP A 247 -5.28 -6.10 -1.64
N ILE A 248 -4.54 -5.60 -2.63
CA ILE A 248 -3.87 -6.45 -3.60
C ILE A 248 -2.69 -7.22 -2.99
N GLY A 249 -1.77 -6.55 -2.29
CA GLY A 249 -0.53 -7.12 -1.76
C GLY A 249 0.18 -8.01 -2.79
N HIS A 250 0.70 -7.45 -3.88
CA HIS A 250 1.11 -8.27 -5.03
C HIS A 250 2.09 -9.41 -4.68
N GLY A 251 3.21 -9.08 -4.05
CA GLY A 251 4.13 -10.03 -3.44
C GLY A 251 4.82 -10.97 -4.43
N VAL A 252 5.29 -12.10 -3.90
CA VAL A 252 5.88 -13.19 -4.70
C VAL A 252 4.86 -14.26 -5.13
N ARG A 253 3.75 -14.41 -4.41
CA ARG A 253 2.80 -15.53 -4.54
C ARG A 253 1.32 -15.12 -4.40
N SER A 254 1.01 -13.85 -4.60
CA SER A 254 -0.28 -13.29 -4.12
C SER A 254 -1.10 -12.54 -5.16
N PHE A 255 -0.60 -12.39 -6.40
CA PHE A 255 -1.36 -11.77 -7.48
C PHE A 255 -1.41 -12.65 -8.72
N SER A 256 -2.61 -12.85 -9.25
CA SER A 256 -2.91 -13.64 -10.44
C SER A 256 -3.74 -12.83 -11.43
N PHE A 257 -3.27 -12.73 -12.68
CA PHE A 257 -4.03 -12.06 -13.74
C PHE A 257 -5.40 -12.71 -13.99
N PRO A 258 -5.51 -14.05 -14.18
CA PRO A 258 -6.81 -14.68 -14.36
C PRO A 258 -7.83 -14.42 -13.26
N VAL A 259 -7.39 -14.38 -11.99
CA VAL A 259 -8.28 -14.08 -10.86
C VAL A 259 -8.72 -12.63 -10.90
N ALA A 260 -7.79 -11.70 -11.13
CA ALA A 260 -8.09 -10.28 -11.23
C ALA A 260 -9.06 -9.97 -12.37
N GLU A 261 -8.87 -10.56 -13.56
CA GLU A 261 -9.76 -10.38 -14.72
C GLU A 261 -11.19 -10.83 -14.41
N LYS A 262 -11.36 -12.07 -13.95
CA LYS A 262 -12.67 -12.61 -13.60
C LYS A 262 -13.36 -11.81 -12.49
N ALA A 263 -12.61 -11.35 -11.51
CA ALA A 263 -13.16 -10.55 -10.42
C ALA A 263 -13.62 -9.17 -10.92
N LEU A 264 -12.82 -8.50 -11.77
CA LEU A 264 -13.16 -7.21 -12.36
C LEU A 264 -14.35 -7.30 -13.33
N GLU A 265 -14.42 -8.35 -14.14
CA GLU A 265 -15.56 -8.63 -15.04
C GLU A 265 -16.88 -8.78 -14.27
N GLN A 266 -16.80 -9.23 -13.02
CA GLN A 266 -17.95 -9.39 -12.12
C GLN A 266 -18.19 -8.17 -11.21
N GLY A 267 -17.51 -7.04 -11.46
CA GLY A 267 -17.71 -5.79 -10.70
C GLY A 267 -17.04 -5.80 -9.31
N PHE A 268 -16.03 -6.64 -9.07
CA PHE A 268 -15.23 -6.57 -7.85
C PHE A 268 -14.18 -5.47 -7.94
N ASP A 269 -14.61 -4.24 -7.71
CA ASP A 269 -13.86 -3.02 -7.97
C ASP A 269 -13.61 -2.15 -6.74
N ASP A 270 -13.91 -2.60 -5.51
CA ASP A 270 -13.57 -1.84 -4.30
C ASP A 270 -12.41 -2.48 -3.53
N PHE A 271 -11.20 -2.13 -3.95
CA PHE A 271 -9.94 -2.56 -3.33
C PHE A 271 -8.85 -1.48 -3.45
N THR A 272 -7.82 -1.57 -2.61
CA THR A 272 -6.58 -0.78 -2.72
C THR A 272 -5.51 -1.55 -3.47
N ILE A 273 -4.60 -0.85 -4.16
CA ILE A 273 -3.44 -1.47 -4.82
C ILE A 273 -2.22 -1.29 -3.94
N SER A 274 -1.56 -2.38 -3.58
CA SER A 274 -0.33 -2.42 -2.80
C SER A 274 0.63 -3.49 -3.34
N SER A 275 1.91 -3.38 -2.99
CA SER A 275 2.96 -4.13 -3.68
C SER A 275 3.41 -5.41 -3.00
N ASP A 276 3.27 -5.51 -1.68
CA ASP A 276 3.97 -6.49 -0.85
C ASP A 276 5.47 -6.56 -1.22
N LEU A 277 6.12 -5.39 -1.21
CA LEU A 277 7.55 -5.25 -1.48
C LEU A 277 8.40 -5.60 -0.26
N TYR A 278 9.28 -6.56 -0.45
CA TYR A 278 10.28 -7.01 0.50
C TYR A 278 11.47 -7.60 -0.26
N MET A 279 12.48 -8.13 0.45
CA MET A 279 13.75 -8.51 -0.18
C MET A 279 13.64 -9.50 -1.37
N LEU A 280 12.59 -10.34 -1.42
CA LEU A 280 12.40 -11.30 -2.52
C LEU A 280 11.46 -10.78 -3.61
N SER A 281 10.46 -9.97 -3.29
CA SER A 281 9.51 -9.45 -4.29
C SER A 281 10.05 -8.26 -5.08
N THR A 282 10.96 -7.46 -4.48
CA THR A 282 11.65 -6.34 -5.16
C THR A 282 12.47 -6.78 -6.38
N PRO A 283 13.30 -7.84 -6.34
CA PRO A 283 13.98 -8.33 -7.55
C PRO A 283 13.10 -9.19 -8.46
N TYR A 284 11.84 -9.48 -8.09
CA TYR A 284 10.99 -10.47 -8.76
C TYR A 284 9.89 -9.83 -9.62
N ARG A 285 8.63 -10.26 -9.48
CA ARG A 285 7.52 -9.86 -10.36
C ARG A 285 6.82 -8.58 -9.93
N ALA A 286 6.78 -8.28 -8.63
CA ALA A 286 6.28 -7.00 -8.13
C ALA A 286 7.21 -5.86 -8.61
N ARG A 287 8.53 -6.06 -8.51
CA ARG A 287 9.60 -5.13 -8.92
C ARG A 287 9.63 -3.83 -8.13
N ASN A 288 8.63 -2.98 -8.36
CA ASN A 288 8.42 -1.70 -7.70
C ASN A 288 6.94 -1.34 -7.78
N PHE A 289 6.51 -0.31 -7.05
CA PHE A 289 5.10 0.01 -6.95
C PHE A 289 4.48 0.45 -8.29
N SER A 290 5.19 1.27 -9.08
CA SER A 290 4.67 1.71 -10.39
C SER A 290 4.49 0.57 -11.39
N ASN A 291 5.31 -0.48 -11.32
CA ASN A 291 5.11 -1.71 -12.10
C ASN A 291 3.84 -2.44 -11.66
N VAL A 292 3.53 -2.51 -10.36
CA VAL A 292 2.27 -3.07 -9.87
C VAL A 292 1.08 -2.24 -10.36
N LEU A 293 1.12 -0.91 -10.24
CA LEU A 293 0.07 -0.02 -10.77
C LEU A 293 -0.13 -0.21 -12.29
N SER A 294 0.97 -0.37 -13.04
CA SER A 294 0.92 -0.61 -14.50
C SER A 294 0.25 -1.93 -14.87
N LYS A 295 0.27 -2.96 -14.01
CA LYS A 295 -0.46 -4.22 -14.26
C LYS A 295 -1.96 -3.99 -14.28
N PHE A 296 -2.47 -3.05 -13.48
CA PHE A 296 -3.90 -2.73 -13.48
C PHE A 296 -4.30 -1.90 -14.70
N LEU A 297 -3.41 -1.08 -15.26
CA LEU A 297 -3.63 -0.52 -16.60
C LEU A 297 -3.68 -1.62 -17.68
N ALA A 298 -2.80 -2.63 -17.58
CA ALA A 298 -2.81 -3.77 -18.50
C ALA A 298 -4.05 -4.67 -18.36
N LEU A 299 -4.76 -4.60 -17.23
CA LEU A 299 -6.06 -5.21 -16.98
C LEU A 299 -7.24 -4.37 -17.52
N GLY A 300 -6.97 -3.24 -18.18
CA GLY A 300 -8.01 -2.38 -18.75
C GLY A 300 -8.59 -1.34 -17.79
N MET A 301 -8.06 -1.22 -16.58
CA MET A 301 -8.50 -0.21 -15.62
C MET A 301 -8.05 1.19 -16.05
N LYS A 302 -8.89 2.21 -15.82
CA LYS A 302 -8.55 3.59 -16.16
C LYS A 302 -7.45 4.12 -15.23
N LEU A 303 -6.69 5.10 -15.70
CA LEU A 303 -5.59 5.68 -14.92
C LEU A 303 -6.10 6.32 -13.62
N GLU A 304 -7.22 7.02 -13.70
CA GLU A 304 -7.95 7.63 -12.59
C GLU A 304 -8.23 6.60 -11.49
N ASP A 305 -8.80 5.45 -11.86
CA ASP A 305 -9.13 4.36 -10.94
C ASP A 305 -7.88 3.77 -10.29
N VAL A 306 -6.79 3.59 -11.05
CA VAL A 306 -5.51 3.11 -10.52
C VAL A 306 -4.93 4.10 -9.50
N ILE A 307 -4.96 5.40 -9.81
CA ILE A 307 -4.43 6.44 -8.92
C ILE A 307 -5.29 6.57 -7.66
N LEU A 308 -6.61 6.50 -7.75
CA LEU A 308 -7.50 6.52 -6.57
C LEU A 308 -7.16 5.40 -5.58
N ARG A 309 -6.83 4.21 -6.09
CA ARG A 309 -6.52 3.01 -5.30
C ARG A 309 -5.17 3.03 -4.58
N CYS A 310 -4.28 3.94 -4.94
CA CYS A 310 -3.01 4.15 -4.24
C CYS A 310 -2.92 5.55 -3.60
N THR A 311 -4.01 6.31 -3.58
CA THR A 311 -4.06 7.65 -2.97
C THR A 311 -5.28 7.77 -2.06
N ALA A 312 -6.42 8.27 -2.56
CA ALA A 312 -7.62 8.56 -1.77
C ALA A 312 -8.21 7.33 -1.07
N LYS A 313 -8.18 6.14 -1.69
CA LYS A 313 -8.63 4.90 -1.03
C LYS A 313 -7.64 4.36 -0.01
N SER A 314 -6.34 4.66 -0.17
CA SER A 314 -5.29 4.17 0.71
C SER A 314 -5.05 5.06 1.93
N ALA A 315 -5.19 6.38 1.76
CA ALA A 315 -4.85 7.36 2.80
C ALA A 315 -5.60 7.16 4.14
N PRO A 316 -6.91 6.83 4.16
CA PRO A 316 -7.64 6.61 5.39
C PRO A 316 -7.08 5.46 6.25
N VAL A 317 -6.46 4.44 5.64
CA VAL A 317 -5.83 3.32 6.37
C VAL A 317 -4.69 3.80 7.27
N LEU A 318 -4.04 4.91 6.90
CA LEU A 318 -2.95 5.52 7.66
C LEU A 318 -3.40 6.69 8.53
N GLY A 319 -4.71 6.99 8.56
CA GLY A 319 -5.23 8.21 9.19
C GLY A 319 -4.82 9.49 8.44
N LEU A 320 -4.53 9.38 7.14
CA LEU A 320 -4.13 10.50 6.29
C LEU A 320 -5.28 10.94 5.38
N SER A 321 -5.22 12.20 4.95
CA SER A 321 -5.97 12.71 3.81
C SER A 321 -5.01 13.06 2.66
N ARG A 322 -5.40 12.74 1.43
CA ARG A 322 -4.59 12.95 0.22
C ARG A 322 -5.47 13.61 -0.83
N GLU A 323 -5.54 14.94 -0.78
CA GLU A 323 -6.24 15.75 -1.77
C GLU A 323 -5.33 16.91 -2.21
N LEU A 324 -5.23 17.13 -3.51
CA LEU A 324 -4.57 18.29 -4.08
C LEU A 324 -5.55 19.46 -4.10
N ALA A 325 -5.58 20.23 -3.01
CA ALA A 325 -6.39 21.42 -2.86
C ALA A 325 -5.57 22.54 -2.21
N GLN A 326 -6.00 23.78 -2.43
CA GLN A 326 -5.40 24.94 -1.78
C GLN A 326 -5.49 24.80 -0.25
N GLY A 327 -4.39 25.10 0.44
CA GLY A 327 -4.25 24.97 1.90
C GLY A 327 -3.78 23.59 2.36
N ASN A 328 -3.90 22.55 1.53
CA ASN A 328 -3.46 21.20 1.91
C ASN A 328 -1.94 21.02 1.83
N PRO A 329 -1.37 20.07 2.58
CA PRO A 329 0.04 19.70 2.45
C PRO A 329 0.42 19.32 1.02
N ALA A 330 1.54 19.85 0.55
CA ALA A 330 2.09 19.58 -0.78
C ALA A 330 2.77 18.20 -0.81
N THR A 331 1.95 17.15 -0.84
CA THR A 331 2.37 15.77 -1.04
C THR A 331 1.91 15.28 -2.41
N ILE A 332 2.81 15.34 -3.40
CA ILE A 332 2.49 15.19 -4.83
C ILE A 332 3.41 14.15 -5.44
N THR A 333 2.86 13.22 -6.22
CA THR A 333 3.67 12.35 -7.08
C THR A 333 3.54 12.83 -8.52
N ILE A 334 4.69 13.10 -9.16
CA ILE A 334 4.79 13.49 -10.56
C ILE A 334 5.29 12.28 -11.35
N PHE A 335 4.60 11.94 -12.42
CA PHE A 335 4.87 10.74 -13.21
C PHE A 335 4.49 10.91 -14.68
N ARG A 336 4.98 10.01 -15.52
CA ARG A 336 4.59 9.88 -16.93
C ARG A 336 3.86 8.57 -17.16
N VAL A 337 2.91 8.58 -18.09
CA VAL A 337 2.37 7.35 -18.67
C VAL A 337 3.00 7.17 -20.04
N GLU A 338 3.91 6.21 -20.15
CA GLU A 338 4.58 5.89 -21.41
C GLU A 338 3.69 5.00 -22.26
N GLN A 339 3.63 5.29 -23.55
CA GLN A 339 2.95 4.48 -24.56
C GLN A 339 3.95 3.49 -25.17
N GLY A 340 3.53 2.25 -25.40
CA GLY A 340 4.39 1.22 -25.99
C GLY A 340 3.86 -0.19 -25.73
N PHE A 341 4.65 -1.20 -26.06
CA PHE A 341 4.31 -2.59 -25.77
C PHE A 341 5.10 -3.08 -24.56
N PHE A 342 4.40 -3.31 -23.45
CA PHE A 342 5.01 -3.76 -22.20
C PHE A 342 4.45 -5.13 -21.81
N GLN A 343 5.33 -6.05 -21.43
CA GLN A 343 4.92 -7.35 -20.92
C GLN A 343 5.02 -7.37 -19.39
N PHE A 344 3.89 -7.68 -18.74
CA PHE A 344 3.81 -7.85 -17.30
C PHE A 344 3.59 -9.32 -16.98
N LYS A 345 4.19 -9.79 -15.88
CA LYS A 345 4.04 -11.16 -15.38
C LYS A 345 3.47 -11.14 -13.96
N ASP A 346 2.52 -12.01 -13.68
CA ASP A 346 2.00 -12.24 -12.33
C ASP A 346 2.88 -13.23 -11.54
N CYS A 347 2.43 -13.61 -10.34
CA CYS A 347 3.16 -14.53 -9.46
C CYS A 347 3.18 -15.98 -9.95
N TRP A 348 2.32 -16.36 -10.90
CA TRP A 348 2.28 -17.69 -11.54
C TRP A 348 2.97 -17.70 -12.91
N GLY A 349 3.63 -16.60 -13.30
CA GLY A 349 4.33 -16.47 -14.57
C GLY A 349 3.42 -16.18 -15.76
N ILE A 350 2.12 -16.04 -15.53
CA ILE A 350 1.14 -15.68 -16.55
C ILE A 350 1.42 -14.24 -16.98
N SER A 351 1.44 -14.03 -18.30
CA SER A 351 1.79 -12.75 -18.90
C SER A 351 0.57 -12.01 -19.42
N ARG A 352 0.57 -10.68 -19.30
CA ARG A 352 -0.33 -9.77 -20.01
C ARG A 352 0.47 -8.70 -20.74
N ARG A 353 0.00 -8.33 -21.92
CA ARG A 353 0.56 -7.22 -22.70
C ARG A 353 -0.24 -5.96 -22.36
N GLY A 354 0.43 -4.92 -21.89
CA GLY A 354 -0.14 -3.59 -21.72
C GLY A 354 0.36 -2.65 -22.82
N LYS A 355 -0.48 -1.66 -23.17
CA LYS A 355 -0.12 -0.57 -24.08
C LYS A 355 0.53 0.63 -23.37
N GLN A 356 0.53 0.60 -22.03
CA GLN A 356 0.94 1.70 -21.18
C GLN A 356 1.75 1.19 -19.98
N ARG A 357 2.67 2.02 -19.49
CA ARG A 357 3.30 1.85 -18.16
C ARG A 357 3.45 3.19 -17.45
N ILE A 358 3.36 3.16 -16.12
CA ILE A 358 3.53 4.31 -15.24
C ILE A 358 5.00 4.41 -14.83
N ILE A 359 5.60 5.59 -15.04
CA ILE A 359 6.98 5.89 -14.68
C ILE A 359 7.00 7.11 -13.73
N PRO A 360 7.36 6.93 -12.45
CA PRO A 360 7.53 8.05 -11.53
C PRO A 360 8.73 8.91 -11.96
N LEU A 361 8.61 10.22 -11.79
CA LEU A 361 9.66 11.19 -12.13
C LEU A 361 10.14 11.95 -10.89
N ALA A 362 9.22 12.31 -10.00
CA ALA A 362 9.53 12.95 -8.74
C ALA A 362 8.40 12.76 -7.73
N THR A 363 8.76 12.86 -6.45
CA THR A 363 7.81 13.03 -5.35
C THR A 363 8.12 14.33 -4.65
N LEU A 364 7.11 15.15 -4.43
CA LEU A 364 7.19 16.27 -3.52
C LEU A 364 6.56 15.84 -2.20
N LEU A 365 7.28 16.02 -1.09
CA LEU A 365 6.78 15.78 0.26
C LEU A 365 7.05 17.01 1.10
N GLU A 366 5.98 17.65 1.59
CA GLU A 366 6.03 18.85 2.44
C GLU A 366 6.95 19.96 1.89
N GLY A 367 6.85 20.24 0.59
CA GLY A 367 7.63 21.28 -0.07
C GLY A 367 9.07 20.88 -0.45
N LYS A 368 9.48 19.63 -0.19
CA LYS A 368 10.79 19.11 -0.63
C LYS A 368 10.65 18.17 -1.81
N LEU A 369 11.47 18.40 -2.85
CA LEU A 369 11.50 17.60 -4.07
C LEU A 369 12.48 16.42 -3.95
N TYR A 370 12.00 15.23 -4.32
CA TYR A 370 12.77 14.00 -4.43
C TYR A 370 12.63 13.47 -5.85
N ARG A 371 13.72 13.46 -6.63
CA ARG A 371 13.72 12.94 -8.00
C ARG A 371 13.89 11.41 -8.00
N ALA A 372 13.20 10.76 -8.94
CA ALA A 372 13.20 9.30 -9.10
C ALA A 372 14.53 8.75 -9.63
#